data_AF-A0A960AHJ4-F1
#
_entry.id   AF-A0A960AHJ4-F1
#
_cell.length_a   1.000
_cell.length_b   1.000
_cell.length_c   1.000
_cell.angle_alpha   90.00
_cell.angle_beta   90.00
_cell.angle_gamma   90.00
#
_symmetry.space_group_name_H-M   'P 1'
#
loop_
_entity.id
_entity.type
_entity.pdbx_description
1 polymer ?
#
loop_
_entity_poly.entity_id
_entity_poly.type
_entity_poly.pdbx_seq_one_letter_code
_entity_poly.pdbx_strand_id
1 'polypeptide(L)'
;DTLARGKKLGRSVLTVGDFASADELPVKQRSNPLAYDPTSPLTAPKVVPELALNRWSVAAFNEMWFRKAPKRRVDELQTIATFFHPLDGVNDWNYVYGKRGFLQYQVIVPDGHEDVLRRLLEQFADSRSPVFLAVLKRFGPEGPSPITFALKGWTLALDIPTDVPGLSALLDGMDEDVAAAGGRIYLTKDSRMSPETFRAMYPKAKEFAVVRDRVDPERKFRSDLSERLGL
;
A
#
# COMPACT_ATOMS: atom_id res chain seq x y z
N ASP A 1 10.13 -3.12 -6.31
CA ASP A 1 10.27 -2.67 -7.71
C ASP A 1 9.40 -3.54 -8.60
N THR A 2 8.27 -2.98 -9.04
CA THR A 2 7.26 -3.66 -9.87
C THR A 2 7.58 -3.60 -11.38
N LEU A 3 8.61 -2.84 -11.78
CA LEU A 3 9.06 -2.78 -13.18
C LEU A 3 10.16 -3.80 -13.48
N ALA A 4 10.82 -4.33 -12.44
CA ALA A 4 11.83 -5.37 -12.59
C ALA A 4 11.20 -6.71 -13.03
N ARG A 5 11.94 -7.50 -13.81
CA ARG A 5 11.47 -8.78 -14.37
C ARG A 5 12.42 -9.93 -14.04
N GLY A 6 11.95 -11.16 -14.24
CA GLY A 6 12.74 -12.38 -14.05
C GLY A 6 13.30 -12.48 -12.63
N LYS A 7 14.59 -12.78 -12.50
CA LYS A 7 15.26 -12.92 -11.19
C LYS A 7 15.27 -11.66 -10.32
N LYS A 8 14.95 -10.50 -10.89
CA LYS A 8 14.90 -9.20 -10.18
C LYS A 8 13.47 -8.78 -9.82
N LEU A 9 12.46 -9.52 -10.26
CA LEU A 9 11.05 -9.22 -10.00
C LEU A 9 10.83 -8.97 -8.51
N GLY A 10 10.17 -7.85 -8.19
CA GLY A 10 9.78 -7.56 -6.81
C GLY A 10 10.94 -7.24 -5.86
N ARG A 11 12.18 -7.06 -6.35
CA ARG A 11 13.29 -6.64 -5.47
C ARG A 11 12.89 -5.44 -4.61
N SER A 12 13.29 -5.46 -3.35
CA SER A 12 12.81 -4.54 -2.33
C SER A 12 13.93 -4.13 -1.37
N VAL A 13 13.67 -3.04 -0.65
CA VAL A 13 14.44 -2.64 0.53
C VAL A 13 13.57 -3.00 1.73
N LEU A 14 14.10 -3.87 2.60
CA LEU A 14 13.41 -4.29 3.81
C LEU A 14 13.92 -3.48 5.00
N THR A 15 13.01 -2.74 5.64
CA THR A 15 13.27 -2.06 6.90
C THR A 15 12.48 -2.78 8.00
N VAL A 16 13.18 -3.19 9.04
CA VAL A 16 12.63 -3.79 10.26
C VAL A 16 13.28 -3.12 11.46
N GLY A 17 12.57 -3.05 12.58
CA GLY A 17 13.07 -2.44 13.78
C GLY A 17 12.08 -2.58 14.93
N ASP A 18 12.61 -2.39 16.13
CA ASP A 18 11.86 -2.34 17.39
C ASP A 18 12.01 -0.94 18.00
N PHE A 19 11.14 -0.59 18.95
CA PHE A 19 11.28 0.66 19.68
C PHE A 19 12.51 0.60 20.59
N ALA A 20 13.39 1.60 20.48
CA ALA A 20 14.56 1.73 21.34
C ALA A 20 14.18 2.06 22.79
N SER A 21 14.90 1.49 23.75
CA SER A 21 14.83 1.89 25.16
C SER A 21 15.69 3.13 25.42
N ALA A 22 15.44 3.80 26.56
CA ALA A 22 16.15 5.03 26.90
C ALA A 22 17.67 4.82 27.09
N ASP A 23 18.10 3.65 27.53
CA ASP A 23 19.52 3.30 27.70
C ASP A 23 20.24 3.01 26.37
N GLU A 24 19.51 2.66 25.31
CA GLU A 24 20.05 2.52 23.96
C GLU A 24 20.34 3.88 23.30
N LEU A 25 19.74 4.97 23.80
CA LEU A 25 19.93 6.31 23.23
C LEU A 25 21.32 6.90 23.58
N PRO A 26 21.87 7.80 22.73
CA PRO A 26 23.03 8.62 23.06
C PRO A 26 22.79 9.43 24.33
N VAL A 27 23.81 9.57 25.19
CA VAL A 27 23.72 10.24 26.52
C VAL A 27 22.99 11.59 26.47
N LYS A 28 23.23 12.39 25.42
CA LYS A 28 22.60 13.72 25.24
C LYS A 28 21.09 13.67 25.04
N GLN A 29 20.55 12.57 24.51
CA GLN A 29 19.13 12.39 24.22
C GLN A 29 18.39 11.70 25.37
N ARG A 30 19.12 11.09 26.31
CA ARG A 30 18.53 10.38 27.47
C ARG A 30 17.77 11.29 28.44
N SER A 31 18.05 12.59 28.45
CA SER A 31 17.34 13.56 29.30
C SER A 31 15.90 13.82 28.82
N ASN A 32 15.62 13.60 27.54
CA ASN A 32 14.28 13.72 26.96
C ASN A 32 14.07 12.65 25.87
N PRO A 33 13.96 11.36 26.25
CA PRO A 33 13.98 10.24 25.30
C PRO A 33 12.72 10.15 24.42
N LEU A 34 11.67 10.90 24.76
CA LEU A 34 10.39 10.93 24.03
C LEU A 34 10.22 12.20 23.19
N ALA A 35 11.28 13.00 23.02
CA ALA A 35 11.23 14.20 22.19
C ALA A 35 10.82 13.86 20.76
N TYR A 36 9.87 14.61 20.21
CA TYR A 36 9.42 14.50 18.82
C TYR A 36 9.52 15.86 18.15
N ASP A 37 10.46 15.98 17.21
CA ASP A 37 10.72 17.20 16.44
C ASP A 37 11.06 16.85 14.98
N PRO A 38 10.06 16.45 14.17
CA PRO A 38 10.28 16.12 12.77
C PRO A 38 10.57 17.41 11.98
N THR A 39 11.68 17.43 11.26
CA THR A 39 12.00 18.50 10.31
C THR A 39 11.93 17.97 8.89
N SER A 40 11.21 18.67 8.02
CA SER A 40 11.18 18.37 6.58
C SER A 40 11.91 19.49 5.82
N PRO A 41 13.14 19.23 5.34
CA PRO A 41 13.98 20.28 4.76
C PRO A 41 13.62 20.60 3.30
N LEU A 42 12.73 19.84 2.66
CA LEU A 42 12.44 19.93 1.24
C LEU A 42 10.93 20.02 0.99
N THR A 43 10.53 20.76 -0.05
CA THR A 43 9.14 20.85 -0.52
C THR A 43 9.09 20.52 -2.00
N ALA A 44 8.18 19.63 -2.40
CA ALA A 44 7.98 19.28 -3.79
C ALA A 44 7.45 20.49 -4.59
N PRO A 45 7.87 20.65 -5.87
CA PRO A 45 7.34 21.72 -6.70
C PRO A 45 5.85 21.48 -6.98
N LYS A 46 5.03 22.52 -6.82
CA LYS A 46 3.57 22.47 -7.08
C LYS A 46 3.21 22.15 -8.53
N VAL A 47 4.13 22.39 -9.46
CA VAL A 47 3.98 22.08 -10.88
C VAL A 47 5.10 21.13 -11.26
N VAL A 48 4.75 19.86 -11.36
CA VAL A 48 5.63 18.82 -11.87
C VAL A 48 5.34 18.66 -13.38
N PRO A 49 6.34 18.72 -14.27
CA PRO A 49 6.12 18.49 -15.69
C PRO A 49 5.43 17.15 -15.93
N GLU A 50 4.49 17.08 -16.86
CA GLU A 50 3.72 15.85 -17.15
C GLU A 50 4.60 14.65 -17.53
N LEU A 51 5.86 14.90 -17.92
CA LEU A 51 6.86 13.89 -18.25
C LEU A 51 7.63 13.36 -17.04
N ALA A 52 7.44 13.88 -15.83
CA ALA A 52 8.27 13.50 -14.67
C ALA A 52 7.95 12.12 -14.10
N LEU A 53 6.70 11.66 -14.21
CA LEU A 53 6.27 10.35 -13.71
C LEU A 53 5.89 9.45 -14.89
N ASN A 54 6.89 8.79 -15.46
CA ASN A 54 6.74 7.84 -16.55
C ASN A 54 7.59 6.59 -16.27
N ARG A 55 7.43 5.54 -17.07
CA ARG A 55 8.14 4.26 -16.85
C ARG A 55 9.66 4.39 -16.72
N TRP A 56 10.28 5.33 -17.44
CA TRP A 56 11.73 5.52 -17.44
C TRP A 56 12.21 6.24 -16.19
N SER A 57 11.50 7.31 -15.78
CA SER A 57 11.84 8.04 -14.57
C SER A 57 11.62 7.18 -13.32
N VAL A 58 10.52 6.43 -13.28
CA VAL A 58 10.24 5.47 -12.20
C VAL A 58 11.28 4.35 -12.17
N ALA A 59 11.67 3.77 -13.31
CA ALA A 59 12.71 2.74 -13.36
C ALA A 59 14.07 3.27 -12.89
N ALA A 60 14.46 4.48 -13.30
CA ALA A 60 15.71 5.11 -12.87
C ALA A 60 15.69 5.41 -11.36
N PHE A 61 14.59 5.96 -10.85
CA PHE A 61 14.39 6.23 -9.42
C PHE A 61 14.46 4.93 -8.60
N ASN A 62 13.76 3.87 -9.03
CA ASN A 62 13.77 2.57 -8.36
C ASN A 62 15.18 1.96 -8.32
N GLU A 63 15.93 2.01 -9.42
CA GLU A 63 17.32 1.53 -9.46
C GLU A 63 18.23 2.33 -8.52
N MET A 64 18.12 3.66 -8.55
CA MET A 64 18.88 4.54 -7.67
C MET A 64 18.57 4.25 -6.20
N TRP A 65 17.29 4.20 -5.83
CA TRP A 65 16.84 3.93 -4.47
C TRP A 65 17.33 2.56 -3.98
N PHE A 66 17.17 1.51 -4.80
CA PHE A 66 17.60 0.17 -4.49
C PHE A 66 19.12 0.06 -4.30
N ARG A 67 19.92 0.76 -5.13
CA ARG A 67 21.39 0.77 -5.00
C ARG A 67 21.91 1.65 -3.87
N LYS A 68 21.18 2.72 -3.53
CA LYS A 68 21.51 3.59 -2.40
C LYS A 68 21.29 2.88 -1.07
N ALA A 69 20.31 1.98 -0.99
CA ALA A 69 20.05 1.20 0.20
C ALA A 69 21.26 0.30 0.53
N PRO A 70 21.72 0.26 1.79
CA PRO A 70 22.80 -0.62 2.20
C PRO A 70 22.37 -2.09 2.05
N LYS A 71 23.30 -2.97 1.64
CA LYS A 71 23.03 -4.42 1.54
C LYS A 71 22.57 -5.03 2.87
N ARG A 72 23.13 -4.53 3.98
CA ARG A 72 22.75 -4.86 5.34
C ARG A 72 23.16 -3.71 6.25
N ARG A 73 22.24 -3.26 7.09
CA ARG A 73 22.47 -2.30 8.18
C ARG A 73 21.64 -2.77 9.37
N VAL A 74 22.23 -2.76 10.55
CA VAL A 74 21.65 -3.28 11.81
C VAL A 74 22.02 -2.28 12.91
N ASP A 75 21.20 -2.20 13.96
CA ASP A 75 21.41 -1.34 15.14
C ASP A 75 21.53 0.16 14.82
N GLU A 76 20.79 0.62 13.81
CA GLU A 76 20.67 2.05 13.50
C GLU A 76 19.49 2.65 14.26
N LEU A 77 19.79 3.60 15.16
CA LEU A 77 18.76 4.42 15.79
C LEU A 77 18.16 5.37 14.75
N GLN A 78 16.84 5.30 14.59
CA GLN A 78 16.08 6.20 13.73
C GLN A 78 14.97 6.88 14.53
N THR A 79 14.65 8.13 14.19
CA THR A 79 13.48 8.81 14.74
C THR A 79 12.20 8.18 14.16
N ILE A 80 11.07 8.36 14.85
CA ILE A 80 9.74 7.91 14.37
C ILE A 80 9.47 8.43 12.95
N ALA A 81 9.76 9.70 12.70
CA ALA A 81 9.55 10.32 11.39
C ALA A 81 10.42 9.67 10.30
N THR A 82 11.70 9.40 10.57
CA THR A 82 12.57 8.73 9.59
C THR A 82 12.14 7.28 9.32
N PHE A 83 11.77 6.54 10.37
CA PHE A 83 11.45 5.11 10.24
C PHE A 83 10.09 4.86 9.59
N PHE A 84 9.04 5.56 10.04
CA PHE A 84 7.66 5.34 9.58
C PHE A 84 7.25 6.22 8.41
N HIS A 85 7.87 7.39 8.27
CA HIS A 85 7.45 8.42 7.33
C HIS A 85 8.59 8.87 6.39
N PRO A 86 9.29 7.94 5.71
CA PRO A 86 10.43 8.30 4.87
C PRO A 86 10.07 9.24 3.70
N LEU A 87 8.78 9.28 3.31
CA LEU A 87 8.27 10.17 2.28
C LEU A 87 8.01 11.59 2.79
N ASP A 88 7.78 11.77 4.09
CA ASP A 88 7.47 13.08 4.69
C ASP A 88 8.70 13.99 4.77
N GLY A 89 9.89 13.46 4.47
CA GLY A 89 11.11 14.26 4.23
C GLY A 89 11.00 15.20 3.02
N VAL A 90 9.94 15.07 2.22
CA VAL A 90 9.55 16.02 1.16
C VAL A 90 8.11 16.45 1.40
N ASN A 91 7.90 17.70 1.79
CA ASN A 91 6.57 18.28 1.90
C ASN A 91 5.86 18.24 0.54
N ASP A 92 4.55 18.01 0.54
CA ASP A 92 3.69 17.96 -0.66
C ASP A 92 4.17 16.96 -1.74
N TRP A 93 4.84 15.87 -1.34
CA TRP A 93 5.37 14.87 -2.29
C TRP A 93 4.32 14.32 -3.26
N ASN A 94 3.05 14.31 -2.86
CA ASN A 94 1.91 13.87 -3.66
C ASN A 94 1.71 14.70 -4.94
N TYR A 95 2.26 15.91 -5.04
CA TYR A 95 2.25 16.68 -6.30
C TYR A 95 3.02 15.99 -7.44
N VAL A 96 3.89 15.02 -7.14
CA VAL A 96 4.59 14.21 -8.16
C VAL A 96 3.63 13.47 -9.10
N TYR A 97 2.41 13.16 -8.65
CA TYR A 97 1.39 12.50 -9.47
C TYR A 97 0.71 13.43 -10.50
N GLY A 98 0.91 14.75 -10.37
CA GLY A 98 0.34 15.74 -11.28
C GLY A 98 -1.19 15.72 -11.34
N LYS A 99 -1.75 16.37 -12.37
CA LYS A 99 -3.21 16.54 -12.53
C LYS A 99 -3.97 15.26 -12.86
N ARG A 100 -3.28 14.23 -13.36
CA ARG A 100 -3.87 12.94 -13.72
C ARG A 100 -4.20 12.11 -12.47
N GLY A 101 -3.48 12.37 -11.37
CA GLY A 101 -3.64 11.65 -10.12
C GLY A 101 -3.18 10.21 -10.22
N PHE A 102 -3.56 9.42 -9.21
CA PHE A 102 -3.24 8.00 -9.12
C PHE A 102 -4.43 7.26 -8.53
N LEU A 103 -4.55 5.98 -8.87
CA LEU A 103 -5.39 5.02 -8.20
C LEU A 103 -4.52 4.26 -7.21
N GLN A 104 -4.91 4.25 -5.95
CA GLN A 104 -4.28 3.37 -4.98
C GLN A 104 -4.95 2.00 -5.02
N TYR A 105 -4.15 0.95 -5.21
CA TYR A 105 -4.60 -0.43 -5.20
C TYR A 105 -3.93 -1.16 -4.05
N GLN A 106 -4.71 -1.61 -3.06
CA GLN A 106 -4.20 -2.37 -1.93
C GLN A 106 -4.95 -3.67 -1.74
N VAL A 107 -4.22 -4.78 -1.78
CA VAL A 107 -4.74 -6.13 -1.59
C VAL A 107 -4.02 -6.84 -0.47
N ILE A 108 -4.64 -7.91 0.02
CA ILE A 108 -3.99 -8.91 0.86
C ILE A 108 -4.24 -10.30 0.28
N VAL A 109 -3.18 -11.10 0.26
CA VAL A 109 -3.18 -12.49 -0.18
C VAL A 109 -2.80 -13.36 1.02
N PRO A 110 -3.58 -14.39 1.37
CA PRO A 110 -3.30 -15.25 2.51
C PRO A 110 -1.95 -16.00 2.38
N ASP A 111 -1.36 -16.38 3.51
CA ASP A 111 -0.21 -17.30 3.54
C ASP A 111 -0.52 -18.58 2.73
N GLY A 112 0.45 -19.07 1.95
CA GLY A 112 0.28 -20.25 1.08
C GLY A 112 -0.19 -19.94 -0.34
N HIS A 113 -0.53 -18.68 -0.63
CA HIS A 113 -0.92 -18.19 -1.95
C HIS A 113 0.06 -17.14 -2.50
N GLU A 114 1.34 -17.20 -2.11
CA GLU A 114 2.37 -16.25 -2.56
C GLU A 114 2.60 -16.26 -4.08
N ASP A 115 2.19 -17.34 -4.77
CA ASP A 115 2.15 -17.42 -6.22
C ASP A 115 1.23 -16.36 -6.85
N VAL A 116 0.11 -16.03 -6.19
CA VAL A 116 -0.81 -14.95 -6.60
C VAL A 116 -0.09 -13.61 -6.52
N LEU A 117 0.56 -13.32 -5.39
CA LEU A 117 1.34 -12.09 -5.21
C LEU A 117 2.41 -11.96 -6.31
N ARG A 118 3.10 -13.06 -6.62
CA ARG A 118 4.06 -13.09 -7.72
C ARG A 118 3.41 -12.80 -9.07
N ARG A 119 2.26 -13.41 -9.38
CA ARG A 119 1.50 -13.14 -10.62
C ARG A 119 1.11 -11.67 -10.74
N LEU A 120 0.62 -11.05 -9.66
CA LEU A 120 0.29 -9.62 -9.65
C LEU A 120 1.51 -8.76 -10.03
N LEU A 121 2.67 -9.06 -9.44
CA LEU A 121 3.93 -8.36 -9.77
C LEU A 121 4.35 -8.59 -11.23
N GLU A 122 4.21 -9.82 -11.75
CA GLU A 122 4.51 -10.13 -13.16
C GLU A 122 3.59 -9.35 -14.10
N GLN A 123 2.29 -9.31 -13.82
CA GLN A 123 1.30 -8.55 -14.60
C GLN A 123 1.63 -7.04 -14.63
N PHE A 124 2.01 -6.43 -13.50
CA PHE A 124 2.46 -5.03 -13.46
C PHE A 124 3.77 -4.80 -14.22
N ALA A 125 4.71 -5.73 -14.11
CA ALA A 125 5.97 -5.65 -14.83
C ALA A 125 5.75 -5.76 -16.34
N ASP A 126 4.81 -6.60 -16.77
CA ASP A 126 4.46 -6.85 -18.16
C ASP A 126 3.67 -5.71 -18.80
N SER A 127 2.69 -5.16 -18.08
CA SER A 127 1.97 -3.94 -18.48
C SER A 127 2.86 -2.70 -18.51
N ARG A 128 4.05 -2.77 -17.86
CA ARG A 128 4.98 -1.65 -17.68
C ARG A 128 4.32 -0.46 -16.99
N SER A 129 3.38 -0.73 -16.09
CA SER A 129 2.69 0.30 -15.31
C SER A 129 3.71 1.03 -14.42
N PRO A 130 3.85 2.35 -14.52
CA PRO A 130 4.80 3.12 -13.73
C PRO A 130 4.31 3.29 -12.27
N VAL A 131 4.32 2.21 -11.50
CA VAL A 131 3.98 2.25 -10.07
C VAL A 131 5.11 2.95 -9.32
N PHE A 132 4.80 4.13 -8.78
CA PHE A 132 5.77 4.96 -8.10
C PHE A 132 6.06 4.48 -6.68
N LEU A 133 4.99 4.13 -5.95
CA LEU A 133 5.06 3.63 -4.58
C LEU A 133 4.49 2.23 -4.49
N ALA A 134 5.30 1.32 -3.97
CA ALA A 134 4.91 -0.05 -3.70
C ALA A 134 5.32 -0.43 -2.28
N VAL A 135 4.35 -0.86 -1.47
CA VAL A 135 4.58 -1.33 -0.10
C VAL A 135 4.20 -2.80 -0.02
N LEU A 136 5.11 -3.62 0.48
CA LEU A 136 4.88 -5.02 0.78
C LEU A 136 5.06 -5.23 2.28
N LYS A 137 4.06 -5.83 2.93
CA LYS A 137 4.12 -6.14 4.37
C LYS A 137 3.46 -7.49 4.64
N ARG A 138 4.08 -8.30 5.50
CA ARG A 138 3.43 -9.50 6.04
C ARG A 138 2.59 -9.11 7.26
N PHE A 139 1.33 -9.51 7.24
CA PHE A 139 0.38 -9.28 8.33
C PHE A 139 0.39 -10.46 9.32
N GLY A 140 0.01 -10.14 10.55
CA GLY A 140 -0.23 -11.11 11.62
C GLY A 140 -1.61 -11.79 11.49
N PRO A 141 -2.17 -12.30 12.60
CA PRO A 141 -3.48 -12.96 12.60
C PRO A 141 -4.62 -12.10 12.03
N GLU A 142 -5.69 -12.77 11.57
CA GLU A 142 -6.92 -12.11 11.10
C GLU A 142 -7.53 -11.23 12.20
N GLY A 143 -8.03 -10.06 11.81
CA GLY A 143 -8.73 -9.14 12.70
C GLY A 143 -10.11 -9.67 13.13
N PRO A 144 -10.69 -9.19 14.24
CA PRO A 144 -11.93 -9.75 14.78
C PRO A 144 -13.21 -9.32 14.04
N SER A 145 -13.13 -8.32 13.16
CA SER A 145 -14.31 -7.76 12.47
C SER A 145 -14.74 -8.65 11.29
N PRO A 146 -16.06 -8.87 11.07
CA PRO A 146 -16.57 -9.60 9.90
C PRO A 146 -16.20 -8.96 8.55
N ILE A 147 -15.88 -7.67 8.54
CA ILE A 147 -15.40 -6.91 7.37
C ILE A 147 -13.93 -6.51 7.49
N THR A 148 -13.15 -7.24 8.29
CA THR A 148 -11.71 -6.98 8.43
C THR A 148 -10.99 -7.10 7.09
N PHE A 149 -10.11 -6.15 6.78
CA PHE A 149 -9.13 -6.34 5.70
C PHE A 149 -7.98 -7.26 6.14
N ALA A 150 -7.60 -7.22 7.42
CA ALA A 150 -6.43 -7.93 7.90
C ALA A 150 -6.66 -9.45 7.92
N LEU A 151 -5.79 -10.16 7.19
CA LEU A 151 -5.65 -11.61 7.12
C LEU A 151 -4.19 -11.98 7.42
N LYS A 152 -3.96 -13.22 7.84
CA LYS A 152 -2.61 -13.76 7.92
C LYS A 152 -2.07 -14.00 6.50
N GLY A 153 -1.11 -13.18 6.08
CA GLY A 153 -0.62 -13.19 4.71
C GLY A 153 0.17 -11.95 4.33
N TRP A 154 0.23 -11.66 3.04
CA TRP A 154 0.99 -10.56 2.46
C TRP A 154 0.06 -9.48 1.92
N THR A 155 0.20 -8.25 2.40
CA THR A 155 -0.43 -7.08 1.77
C THR A 155 0.52 -6.42 0.79
N LEU A 156 -0.01 -6.06 -0.38
CA LEU A 156 0.65 -5.27 -1.41
C LEU A 156 -0.18 -4.01 -1.64
N ALA A 157 0.43 -2.84 -1.48
CA ALA A 157 -0.17 -1.54 -1.78
C ALA A 157 0.61 -0.85 -2.89
N LEU A 158 -0.09 -0.28 -3.87
CA LEU A 158 0.48 0.27 -5.10
C LEU A 158 -0.19 1.60 -5.44
N ASP A 159 0.61 2.61 -5.76
CA ASP A 159 0.13 3.87 -6.34
C ASP A 159 0.34 3.84 -7.86
N ILE A 160 -0.75 3.77 -8.62
CA ILE A 160 -0.74 3.54 -10.06
C ILE A 160 -1.31 4.76 -10.78
N PRO A 161 -0.63 5.37 -11.76
CA PRO A 161 -1.21 6.45 -12.55
C PRO A 161 -2.50 6.02 -13.26
N THR A 162 -3.50 6.90 -13.24
CA THR A 162 -4.86 6.58 -13.73
C THR A 162 -4.95 6.46 -15.26
N ASP A 163 -3.97 7.01 -15.98
CA ASP A 163 -3.91 7.07 -17.44
C ASP A 163 -3.19 5.88 -18.08
N VAL A 164 -2.83 4.86 -17.28
CA VAL A 164 -2.27 3.62 -17.79
C VAL A 164 -3.29 2.92 -18.70
N PRO A 165 -2.97 2.69 -19.99
CA PRO A 165 -3.89 2.05 -20.91
C PRO A 165 -4.29 0.65 -20.44
N GLY A 166 -5.59 0.36 -20.42
CA GLY A 166 -6.11 -0.95 -19.99
C GLY A 166 -6.05 -1.20 -18.48
N LEU A 167 -5.77 -0.18 -17.66
CA LEU A 167 -5.66 -0.35 -16.21
C LEU A 167 -6.89 -0.99 -15.57
N SER A 168 -8.10 -0.61 -15.97
CA SER A 168 -9.32 -1.23 -15.41
C SER A 168 -9.35 -2.74 -15.62
N ALA A 169 -9.16 -3.19 -16.86
CA ALA A 169 -9.17 -4.61 -17.20
C ALA A 169 -8.03 -5.38 -16.51
N LEU A 170 -6.86 -4.75 -16.37
CA LEU A 170 -5.75 -5.31 -15.60
C LEU A 170 -6.16 -5.53 -14.14
N LEU A 171 -6.72 -4.52 -13.49
CA LEU A 171 -7.15 -4.62 -12.10
C LEU A 171 -8.33 -5.59 -11.94
N ASP A 172 -9.23 -5.69 -12.92
CA ASP A 172 -10.34 -6.65 -12.89
C ASP A 172 -9.83 -8.09 -12.84
N GLY A 173 -8.86 -8.44 -13.69
CA GLY A 173 -8.22 -9.76 -13.64
C GLY A 173 -7.46 -10.00 -12.34
N MET A 174 -6.82 -8.98 -11.78
CA MET A 174 -6.14 -9.08 -10.48
C MET A 174 -7.13 -9.30 -9.33
N ASP A 175 -8.30 -8.66 -9.38
CA ASP A 175 -9.34 -8.82 -8.38
C ASP A 175 -9.89 -10.26 -8.38
N GLU A 176 -10.04 -10.86 -9.57
CA GLU A 176 -10.41 -12.27 -9.73
C GLU A 176 -9.34 -13.20 -9.12
N ASP A 177 -8.07 -12.99 -9.45
CA ASP A 177 -6.94 -13.75 -8.90
C ASP A 177 -6.90 -13.67 -7.36
N VAL A 178 -7.09 -12.48 -6.81
CA VAL A 178 -7.07 -12.24 -5.35
C VAL A 178 -8.28 -12.87 -4.69
N ALA A 179 -9.48 -12.74 -5.25
CA ALA A 179 -10.69 -13.34 -4.72
C ALA A 179 -10.60 -14.88 -4.73
N ALA A 180 -10.11 -15.47 -5.83
CA ALA A 180 -9.93 -16.92 -5.96
C ALA A 180 -8.96 -17.49 -4.91
N ALA A 181 -7.97 -16.69 -4.48
CA ALA A 181 -7.02 -17.04 -3.43
C ALA A 181 -7.56 -16.83 -2.00
N GLY A 182 -8.82 -16.41 -1.82
CA GLY A 182 -9.37 -16.03 -0.53
C GLY A 182 -8.80 -14.73 0.04
N GLY A 183 -8.12 -13.95 -0.81
CA GLY A 183 -7.64 -12.62 -0.48
C GLY A 183 -8.75 -11.57 -0.56
N ARG A 184 -8.37 -10.30 -0.35
CA ARG A 184 -9.31 -9.19 -0.41
C ARG A 184 -8.65 -7.86 -0.73
N ILE A 185 -9.41 -6.94 -1.32
CA ILE A 185 -9.04 -5.54 -1.53
C ILE A 185 -9.39 -4.75 -0.27
N TYR A 186 -8.54 -3.81 0.12
CA TYR A 186 -8.82 -2.95 1.27
C TYR A 186 -9.90 -1.92 0.94
N LEU A 187 -11.04 -1.97 1.63
CA LEU A 187 -12.16 -1.04 1.44
C LEU A 187 -11.77 0.45 1.54
N THR A 188 -10.80 0.79 2.38
CA THR A 188 -10.33 2.19 2.52
C THR A 188 -9.63 2.71 1.27
N LYS A 189 -9.16 1.81 0.40
CA LYS A 189 -8.38 2.09 -0.80
C LYS A 189 -9.15 1.72 -2.08
N ASP A 190 -10.37 1.19 -1.94
CA ASP A 190 -11.21 0.79 -3.07
C ASP A 190 -12.11 1.93 -3.55
N SER A 191 -12.21 2.06 -4.87
CA SER A 191 -13.15 2.94 -5.55
C SER A 191 -13.88 2.27 -6.72
N ARG A 192 -13.67 0.97 -6.97
CA ARG A 192 -14.05 0.30 -8.23
C ARG A 192 -14.67 -1.08 -8.07
N MET A 193 -14.44 -1.77 -6.95
CA MET A 193 -14.87 -3.14 -6.74
C MET A 193 -16.39 -3.30 -6.92
N SER A 194 -16.82 -4.38 -7.59
CA SER A 194 -18.24 -4.71 -7.73
C SER A 194 -18.81 -5.30 -6.43
N PRO A 195 -20.15 -5.25 -6.22
CA PRO A 195 -20.79 -5.96 -5.12
C PRO A 195 -20.49 -7.46 -5.12
N GLU A 196 -20.35 -8.08 -6.30
CA GLU A 196 -20.07 -9.51 -6.47
C GLU A 196 -18.67 -9.85 -5.97
N THR A 197 -17.65 -9.10 -6.40
CA THR A 197 -16.27 -9.24 -5.95
C THR A 197 -16.16 -8.99 -4.45
N PHE A 198 -16.86 -7.97 -3.93
CA PHE A 198 -16.91 -7.71 -2.49
C PHE A 198 -17.43 -8.90 -1.70
N ARG A 199 -18.56 -9.49 -2.12
CA ARG A 199 -19.15 -10.66 -1.45
C ARG A 199 -18.22 -11.88 -1.49
N ALA A 200 -17.45 -12.06 -2.56
CA ALA A 200 -16.46 -13.12 -2.66
C ALA A 200 -15.28 -12.91 -1.69
N MET A 201 -14.77 -11.68 -1.62
CA MET A 201 -13.63 -11.30 -0.78
C MET A 201 -13.95 -11.17 0.72
N TYR A 202 -15.21 -10.86 1.04
CA TYR A 202 -15.70 -10.63 2.41
C TYR A 202 -16.90 -11.54 2.73
N PRO A 203 -16.70 -12.87 2.85
CA PRO A 203 -17.81 -13.82 3.03
C PRO A 203 -18.61 -13.59 4.33
N LYS A 204 -18.00 -13.01 5.36
CA LYS A 204 -18.64 -12.66 6.63
C LYS A 204 -19.36 -11.30 6.61
N ALA A 205 -19.39 -10.59 5.48
CA ALA A 205 -20.06 -9.28 5.38
C ALA A 205 -21.57 -9.33 5.73
N LYS A 206 -22.21 -10.50 5.54
CA LYS A 206 -23.61 -10.70 5.97
C LYS A 206 -23.77 -10.59 7.49
N GLU A 207 -22.80 -11.02 8.28
CA GLU A 207 -22.82 -10.88 9.74
C GLU A 207 -22.75 -9.40 10.14
N PHE A 208 -21.93 -8.61 9.44
CA PHE A 208 -21.89 -7.16 9.61
C PHE A 208 -23.23 -6.51 9.23
N ALA A 209 -23.84 -6.91 8.12
CA ALA A 209 -25.14 -6.39 7.68
C ALA A 209 -26.26 -6.64 8.71
N VAL A 210 -26.27 -7.79 9.39
CA VAL A 210 -27.23 -8.07 10.48
C VAL A 210 -27.07 -7.09 11.64
N VAL A 211 -25.82 -6.79 12.04
CA VAL A 211 -25.56 -5.81 13.09
C VAL A 211 -25.97 -4.41 12.65
N ARG A 212 -25.61 -4.00 11.42
CA ARG A 212 -26.01 -2.72 10.81
C ARG A 212 -27.53 -2.56 10.82
N ASP A 213 -28.29 -3.52 10.29
CA ASP A 213 -29.75 -3.41 10.19
C ASP A 213 -30.45 -3.40 11.56
N ARG A 214 -29.82 -3.98 12.60
CA ARG A 214 -30.30 -3.89 13.98
C ARG A 214 -30.11 -2.49 14.57
N VAL A 215 -28.97 -1.85 14.30
CA VAL A 215 -28.62 -0.55 14.92
C VAL A 215 -29.04 0.66 14.08
N ASP A 216 -29.21 0.47 12.77
CA ASP A 216 -29.64 1.48 11.80
C ASP A 216 -30.68 0.90 10.82
N PRO A 217 -31.87 0.50 11.31
CA PRO A 217 -32.91 -0.14 10.48
C PRO A 217 -33.45 0.75 9.36
N GLU A 218 -33.36 2.07 9.53
CA GLU A 218 -33.78 3.05 8.53
C GLU A 218 -32.67 3.41 7.53
N ARG A 219 -31.46 2.85 7.70
CA ARG A 219 -30.27 3.15 6.89
C ARG A 219 -29.97 4.65 6.80
N LYS A 220 -29.93 5.32 7.97
CA LYS A 220 -29.56 6.74 8.08
C LYS A 220 -28.08 6.97 7.79
N PHE A 221 -27.21 6.00 8.10
CA PHE A 221 -25.79 6.06 7.80
C PHE A 221 -25.49 5.41 6.46
N ARG A 222 -25.13 6.24 5.47
CA ARG A 222 -24.83 5.80 4.10
C ARG A 222 -23.62 6.54 3.53
N SER A 223 -22.98 5.91 2.56
CA SER A 223 -21.86 6.42 1.78
C SER A 223 -21.92 5.84 0.37
N ASP A 224 -21.26 6.46 -0.59
CA ASP A 224 -21.15 5.92 -1.96
C ASP A 224 -20.56 4.49 -1.97
N LEU A 225 -19.63 4.21 -1.06
CA LEU A 225 -19.07 2.87 -0.86
C LEU A 225 -20.15 1.86 -0.41
N SER A 226 -20.94 2.22 0.60
CA SER A 226 -21.97 1.32 1.12
C SER A 226 -23.06 1.06 0.07
N GLU A 227 -23.43 2.09 -0.68
CA GLU A 227 -24.41 1.96 -1.77
C GLU A 227 -23.89 1.06 -2.90
N ARG A 228 -22.65 1.30 -3.36
CA ARG A 228 -22.03 0.50 -4.43
C ARG A 228 -21.85 -0.96 -4.03
N LEU A 229 -21.49 -1.25 -2.77
CA LEU A 229 -21.20 -2.61 -2.33
C LEU A 229 -22.40 -3.34 -1.71
N GLY A 230 -23.55 -2.66 -1.53
CA GLY A 230 -24.72 -3.21 -0.84
C GLY A 230 -24.51 -3.41 0.66
N LEU A 231 -23.63 -2.59 1.25
CA LEU A 231 -23.33 -2.52 2.68
C LEU A 231 -24.21 -1.50 3.41
#